data_AF-A0A960E510-F1
#
_entry.id   AF-A0A960E510-F1
#
_cell.length_a   1.000
_cell.length_b   1.000
_cell.length_c   1.000
_cell.angle_alpha   90.00
_cell.angle_beta   90.00
_cell.angle_gamma   90.00
#
_symmetry.space_group_name_H-M   'P 1'
#
loop_
_entity.id
_entity.type
_entity.pdbx_description
1 polymer ?
#
loop_
_entity_poly.entity_id
_entity_poly.type
_entity_poly.pdbx_seq_one_letter_code
_entity_poly.pdbx_strand_id
1 'polypeptide(L)' 'WTVTARELPEGPERDEAWRLAAEAYPDFDSYQQLTDRRIPVALLERA' A
#
# COMPACT_ATOMS: atom_id res chain seq x y z
N TRP A 1 -10.89 -5.95 17.32
CA TRP A 1 -10.86 -4.48 17.32
C TRP A 1 -11.46 -4.02 16.00
N THR A 2 -12.19 -2.91 15.98
CA THR A 2 -12.75 -2.36 14.74
C THR A 2 -11.74 -1.38 14.14
N VAL A 3 -11.55 -1.46 12.83
CA VAL A 3 -10.71 -0.53 12.07
C VAL A 3 -11.51 0.02 10.89
N THR A 4 -11.18 1.23 10.48
CA THR A 4 -11.66 1.83 9.23
C THR A 4 -10.58 1.67 8.18
N ALA A 5 -10.95 1.13 7.03
CA ALA A 5 -10.06 1.00 5.88
C ALA A 5 -10.32 2.14 4.89
N ARG A 6 -9.26 2.80 4.45
CA ARG A 6 -9.31 3.83 3.40
C ARG A 6 -8.26 3.52 2.35
N GLU A 7 -8.67 3.44 1.09
CA GLU A 7 -7.73 3.39 -0.02
C GLU A 7 -6.97 4.71 -0.14
N LEU A 8 -5.65 4.62 -0.27
CA LEU A 8 -4.80 5.78 -0.48
C LEU A 8 -4.83 6.15 -1.97
N PRO A 9 -5.23 7.39 -2.31
CA PRO A 9 -5.13 7.86 -3.69
C PRO A 9 -3.66 7.93 -4.11
N GLU A 10 -3.43 8.06 -5.42
CA GLU A 10 -2.08 8.25 -5.92
C GLU A 10 -1.44 9.51 -5.32
N GLY A 11 -0.22 9.37 -4.79
CA GLY A 11 0.51 10.48 -4.19
C GLY A 11 1.49 10.04 -3.10
N PRO A 12 2.11 11.02 -2.42
CA PRO A 12 3.20 10.78 -1.47
C PRO A 12 2.82 9.87 -0.30
N GLU A 13 1.59 9.94 0.19
CA GLU A 13 1.11 9.11 1.30
C GLU A 13 1.09 7.62 0.92
N ARG A 14 0.59 7.30 -0.29
CA ARG A 14 0.60 5.94 -0.83
C ARG A 14 2.02 5.43 -1.03
N ASP A 15 2.91 6.27 -1.55
CA ASP A 15 4.28 5.86 -1.88
C ASP A 15 5.10 5.60 -0.62
N GLU A 16 4.89 6.37 0.44
CA GLU A 16 5.48 6.08 1.74
C GLU A 16 4.93 4.78 2.35
N ALA A 17 3.61 4.58 2.30
CA ALA A 17 3.00 3.33 2.78
C ALA A 17 3.48 2.11 2.00
N TRP A 18 3.65 2.24 0.68
CA TRP A 18 4.22 1.20 -0.18
C TRP A 18 5.66 0.90 0.21
N ARG A 19 6.49 1.93 0.40
CA ARG A 19 7.90 1.79 0.82
C ARG A 19 8.00 1.01 2.14
N LEU A 20 7.18 1.35 3.13
CA LEU A 20 7.14 0.64 4.41
C LEU A 20 6.70 -0.83 4.26
N ALA A 21 5.71 -1.08 3.39
CA ALA A 21 5.26 -2.45 3.11
C ALA A 21 6.34 -3.27 2.39
N ALA A 22 7.03 -2.70 1.40
CA ALA A 22 8.11 -3.34 0.67
C ALA A 22 9.37 -3.54 1.54
N GLU A 23 9.64 -2.64 2.49
CA GLU A 23 10.70 -2.81 3.49
C GLU A 23 10.43 -4.03 4.38
N ALA A 24 9.18 -4.26 4.77
CA ALA A 24 8.77 -5.44 5.52
C ALA A 24 8.70 -6.71 4.67
N TYR A 25 8.32 -6.60 3.39
CA TYR A 25 8.22 -7.70 2.45
C TYR A 25 8.66 -7.29 1.03
N PRO A 26 9.94 -7.52 0.66
CA PRO A 26 10.53 -7.01 -0.58
C PRO A 26 9.86 -7.48 -1.88
N ASP A 27 9.15 -8.61 -1.86
CA ASP A 27 8.51 -9.14 -3.07
C ASP A 27 7.33 -8.28 -3.56
N PHE A 28 6.84 -7.32 -2.78
CA PHE A 28 5.80 -6.40 -3.25
C PHE A 28 6.23 -5.61 -4.47
N ASP A 29 7.48 -5.16 -4.53
CA ASP A 29 8.02 -4.48 -5.71
C ASP A 29 7.99 -5.39 -6.93
N SER A 30 8.33 -6.67 -6.76
CA SER A 30 8.22 -7.68 -7.82
C SER A 30 6.77 -7.82 -8.31
N TYR A 31 5.77 -7.78 -7.43
CA TYR A 31 4.36 -7.88 -7.82
C TYR A 31 3.90 -6.69 -8.64
N GLN A 32 4.37 -5.48 -8.33
CA GLN A 32 4.05 -4.29 -9.12
C GLN A 32 4.60 -4.39 -10.55
N GLN A 33 5.73 -5.07 -10.76
CA GLN A 33 6.30 -5.28 -12.10
C GLN A 33 5.51 -6.31 -12.94
N LEU A 34 4.67 -7.13 -12.31
CA LEU A 34 3.86 -8.14 -13.01
C LEU A 34 2.56 -7.57 -13.59
N THR A 35 2.31 -6.26 -13.44
CA THR A 35 1.05 -5.66 -13.88
C THR A 35 1.22 -4.18 -14.22
N ASP A 36 0.49 -3.72 -15.24
CA ASP A 36 0.46 -2.30 -15.63
C ASP A 36 -0.43 -1.46 -14.71
N ARG A 37 -1.29 -2.09 -13.89
CA ARG A 37 -2.12 -1.37 -12.93
C ARG A 37 -1.31 -1.04 -11.68
N ARG A 38 -1.50 0.16 -11.13
CA ARG A 38 -0.92 0.49 -9.83
C ARG A 38 -1.62 -0.32 -8.73
N ILE A 39 -0.85 -1.06 -7.93
CA ILE A 39 -1.41 -1.87 -6.85
C ILE A 39 -1.99 -0.93 -5.78
N PRO A 40 -3.28 -1.08 -5.42
CA PRO A 40 -3.92 -0.23 -4.42
C PRO A 40 -3.37 -0.52 -3.03
N VAL A 41 -3.28 0.53 -2.21
CA VAL A 41 -2.82 0.45 -0.82
C VAL A 41 -3.93 0.99 0.07
N ALA A 42 -4.28 0.24 1.11
CA ALA A 42 -5.26 0.67 2.09
C ALA A 42 -4.60 0.98 3.43
N LEU A 43 -4.89 2.15 3.98
CA LEU A 43 -4.55 2.50 5.35
C LEU A 43 -5.64 1.96 6.28
N LEU A 44 -5.22 1.28 7.35
CA LEU A 44 -6.11 0.79 8.40
C LEU A 44 -5.90 1.65 9.64
N GLU A 45 -6.94 2.39 10.03
CA GLU A 45 -6.92 3.24 11.22
C GLU A 45 -7.88 2.67 12.26
N ARG A 46 -7.53 2.78 13.54
CA ARG A 46 -8.40 2.33 14.63
C ARG A 46 -9.66 3.20 14.66
N ALA A 47 -10.82 2.57 14.72
CA ALA A 47 -12.12 3.23 14.88
C ALA A 47 -12.39 3.64 16.34
#